data_AF-X1TTS8-F1
#
_entry.id   AF-X1TTS8-F1
#
_cell.length_a   1.000
_cell.length_b   1.000
_cell.length_c   1.000
_cell.angle_alpha   90.00
_cell.angle_beta   90.00
_cell.angle_gamma   90.00
#
_symmetry.space_group_name_H-M   'P 1'
#
loop_
_entity.id
_entity.type
_entity.pdbx_description
1 polymer ?
#
loop_
_entity_poly.entity_id
_entity_poly.type
_entity_poly.pdbx_seq_one_letter_code
_entity_poly.pdbx_strand_id
1 'polypeptide(L)'
;AAMKLAQAKIHKLHPVDWILILDADIILPNGFKNFINHQNLSSVFLYSCLRKDYYCYDDYLKQANAKTYRFSYKYAGYFQLYYDKNLLYSDQYTYAAGADILFAKYFDFKKMLQITVYHLGKPEVNWYGRVSEKWDKSSSVATSNILEILRKQLQERQIKKNKMKESQDKNKQIKNKQIQDKKIENTCKQEVSYQAVNASKPMASSICHFDTSEPKPIKKIIQKRGLTHQPCNCGRENRGLCPKHIVPKKFYQPPQIKREPIYQ
;
A
#
# COMPACT_ATOMS: atom_id res chain seq x y z
N ALA A 1 33.89 12.51 6.57
CA ALA A 1 33.62 13.92 6.23
C ALA A 1 32.28 14.14 5.52
N ALA A 2 32.11 13.68 4.26
CA ALA A 2 30.92 14.01 3.46
C ALA A 2 29.59 13.52 4.07
N MET A 3 29.53 12.27 4.56
CA MET A 3 28.32 11.72 5.16
C MET A 3 27.89 12.45 6.44
N LYS A 4 28.83 12.77 7.32
CA LYS A 4 28.57 13.54 8.53
C LYS A 4 27.98 14.92 8.23
N LEU A 5 28.55 15.62 7.25
CA LEU A 5 28.04 16.93 6.80
C LEU A 5 26.63 16.80 6.23
N ALA A 6 26.38 15.77 5.40
CA ALA A 6 25.06 15.49 4.85
C ALA A 6 24.03 15.19 5.96
N GLN A 7 24.39 14.36 6.94
CA GLN A 7 23.53 14.07 8.09
C GLN A 7 23.23 15.32 8.89
N ALA A 8 24.24 16.13 9.26
CA ALA A 8 24.03 17.36 10.02
C ALA A 8 23.03 18.31 9.32
N LYS A 9 23.15 18.43 7.99
CA LYS A 9 22.20 19.23 7.19
C LYS A 9 20.80 18.62 7.18
N ILE A 10 20.68 17.32 6.90
CA ILE A 10 19.39 16.64 6.81
C ILE A 10 18.68 16.59 8.17
N HIS A 11 19.40 16.35 9.26
CA HIS A 11 18.87 16.32 10.63
C HIS A 11 18.25 17.67 11.02
N LYS A 12 18.89 18.78 10.63
CA LYS A 12 18.34 20.13 10.85
C LYS A 12 17.07 20.38 10.05
N LEU A 13 17.00 19.89 8.81
CA LEU A 13 15.83 20.07 7.93
C LEU A 13 14.66 19.14 8.29
N HIS A 14 14.96 17.99 8.89
CA HIS A 14 14.01 16.91 9.15
C HIS A 14 14.08 16.43 10.60
N PRO A 15 13.74 17.28 11.59
CA PRO A 15 13.94 16.98 13.00
C PRO A 15 13.05 15.85 13.52
N VAL A 16 11.88 15.63 12.90
CA VAL A 16 10.89 14.64 13.34
C VAL A 16 10.73 13.45 12.39
N ASP A 17 11.45 13.45 11.27
CA ASP A 17 11.32 12.40 10.26
C ASP A 17 12.32 11.26 10.51
N TRP A 18 12.00 10.09 9.99
CA TRP A 18 12.96 9.00 9.88
C TRP A 18 14.02 9.31 8.83
N ILE A 19 15.26 8.94 9.10
CA ILE A 19 16.37 9.10 8.16
C ILE A 19 16.75 7.73 7.60
N LEU A 20 16.81 7.64 6.27
CA LEU A 20 17.30 6.46 5.57
C LEU A 20 18.62 6.80 4.88
N ILE A 21 19.68 6.10 5.26
CA ILE A 21 20.94 6.03 4.50
C ILE A 21 20.85 4.82 3.58
N LEU A 22 21.16 5.04 2.31
CA LEU A 22 21.02 4.06 1.24
C LEU A 22 22.18 4.23 0.26
N ASP A 23 22.88 3.14 -0.06
CA ASP A 23 23.90 3.16 -1.11
C ASP A 23 23.25 3.41 -2.48
N ALA A 24 23.98 4.11 -3.37
CA ALA A 24 23.46 4.50 -4.67
C ALA A 24 23.25 3.34 -5.65
N ASP A 25 23.80 2.16 -5.35
CA ASP A 25 23.69 0.92 -6.12
C ASP A 25 22.71 -0.08 -5.50
N ILE A 26 21.91 0.36 -4.52
CA ILE A 26 20.86 -0.45 -3.91
C ILE A 26 19.53 -0.23 -4.62
N ILE A 27 18.92 -1.34 -5.00
CA ILE A 27 17.54 -1.42 -5.49
C ILE A 27 16.64 -1.87 -4.35
N LEU A 28 15.64 -1.03 -4.06
CA LEU A 28 14.55 -1.37 -3.15
C LEU A 28 13.51 -2.23 -3.87
N PRO A 29 12.95 -3.26 -3.20
CA PRO A 29 11.92 -4.10 -3.82
C PRO A 29 10.61 -3.33 -4.02
N ASN A 30 9.79 -3.81 -4.95
CA ASN A 30 8.45 -3.27 -5.17
C ASN A 30 7.63 -3.31 -3.87
N GLY A 31 6.90 -2.23 -3.59
CA GLY A 31 6.09 -2.11 -2.37
C GLY A 31 6.89 -1.78 -1.10
N PHE A 32 8.20 -1.51 -1.19
CA PHE A 32 9.03 -1.14 -0.04
C PHE A 32 8.40 -0.03 0.83
N LYS A 33 7.90 1.04 0.21
CA LYS A 33 7.26 2.14 0.95
C LYS A 33 6.06 1.66 1.77
N ASN A 34 5.21 0.82 1.18
CA ASN A 34 4.07 0.24 1.89
C ASN A 34 4.55 -0.65 3.02
N PHE A 35 5.55 -1.50 2.79
CA PHE A 35 6.12 -2.35 3.83
C PHE A 35 6.59 -1.53 5.05
N ILE A 36 7.35 -0.45 4.82
CA ILE A 36 7.87 0.43 5.89
C ILE A 36 6.73 1.10 6.66
N ASN A 37 5.72 1.62 5.97
CA ASN A 37 4.59 2.31 6.59
C ASN A 37 3.74 1.40 7.52
N HIS A 38 3.83 0.07 7.36
CA HIS A 38 3.14 -0.90 8.22
C HIS A 38 4.03 -1.45 9.34
N GLN A 39 5.29 -1.05 9.42
CA GLN A 39 6.16 -1.47 10.52
C GLN A 39 5.91 -0.63 11.77
N ASN A 40 5.86 -1.30 12.93
CA ASN A 40 5.92 -0.62 14.22
C ASN A 40 7.39 -0.32 14.56
N LEU A 41 7.86 0.84 14.10
CA LEU A 41 9.24 1.30 14.29
C LEU A 41 9.39 2.04 15.63
N SER A 42 10.54 1.85 16.28
CA SER A 42 10.91 2.48 17.54
C SER A 42 12.18 3.30 17.35
N SER A 43 12.17 4.53 17.85
CA SER A 43 13.24 5.52 17.62
C SER A 43 14.60 5.13 18.20
N VAL A 44 14.66 4.16 19.11
CA VAL A 44 15.90 3.69 19.74
C VAL A 44 16.66 2.63 18.94
N PHE A 45 16.07 2.14 17.84
CA PHE A 45 16.65 1.08 17.02
C PHE A 45 17.32 1.63 15.76
N LEU A 46 18.45 1.00 15.40
CA LEU A 46 18.92 0.99 14.02
C LEU A 46 18.27 -0.17 13.26
N TYR A 47 17.63 0.15 12.13
CA TYR A 47 17.03 -0.82 11.25
C TYR A 47 17.91 -1.08 10.03
N SER A 48 18.08 -2.35 9.70
CA SER A 48 18.72 -2.84 8.46
C SER A 48 17.82 -3.86 7.78
N CYS A 49 18.18 -4.34 6.60
CA CYS A 49 17.46 -5.40 5.90
C CYS A 49 18.44 -6.43 5.34
N LEU A 50 17.95 -7.55 4.82
CA LEU A 50 18.81 -8.51 4.12
C LEU A 50 19.24 -7.94 2.77
N ARG A 51 20.44 -8.29 2.32
CA ARG A 51 20.98 -7.89 1.02
C ARG A 51 21.24 -9.09 0.13
N LYS A 52 20.83 -8.98 -1.13
CA LYS A 52 21.18 -9.89 -2.23
C LYS A 52 22.05 -9.13 -3.22
N ASP A 53 23.22 -9.66 -3.53
CA ASP A 53 24.17 -8.99 -4.42
C ASP A 53 24.10 -9.63 -5.80
N TYR A 54 23.93 -8.79 -6.82
CA TYR A 54 24.03 -9.15 -8.22
C TYR A 54 25.22 -8.42 -8.83
N TYR A 55 26.07 -9.14 -9.54
CA TYR A 55 27.27 -8.54 -10.14
C TYR A 55 26.90 -7.55 -11.25
N CYS A 56 25.89 -7.88 -12.05
CA CYS A 56 25.39 -7.03 -13.13
C CYS A 56 23.86 -6.94 -13.11
N TYR A 57 23.34 -6.02 -13.93
CA TYR A 57 21.91 -5.74 -14.00
C TYR A 57 21.14 -6.89 -14.66
N ASP A 58 21.74 -7.60 -15.61
CA ASP A 58 21.12 -8.76 -16.26
C ASP A 58 20.88 -9.91 -15.27
N ASP A 59 21.83 -10.17 -14.38
CA ASP A 59 21.66 -11.16 -13.30
C ASP A 59 20.52 -10.76 -12.37
N TYR A 60 20.41 -9.47 -12.02
CA TYR A 60 19.27 -8.95 -11.25
C TYR A 60 17.95 -9.15 -11.98
N LEU A 61 17.86 -8.82 -13.27
CA LEU A 61 16.64 -8.99 -14.06
C LEU A 61 16.22 -10.46 -14.18
N LYS A 62 17.18 -11.36 -14.37
CA LYS A 62 16.96 -12.82 -14.45
C LYS A 62 16.79 -13.47 -13.08
N GLN A 63 17.04 -12.72 -12.00
CA GLN A 63 17.13 -13.23 -10.62
C GLN A 63 18.12 -14.41 -10.49
N ALA A 64 19.21 -14.38 -11.27
CA ALA A 64 20.23 -15.43 -11.35
C ALA A 64 21.53 -15.01 -10.62
N ASN A 65 22.37 -15.99 -10.26
CA ASN A 65 23.73 -15.77 -9.75
C ASN A 65 23.83 -14.85 -8.50
N ALA A 66 22.74 -14.70 -7.75
CA ALA A 66 22.70 -13.85 -6.57
C ALA A 66 23.58 -14.42 -5.44
N LYS A 67 24.37 -13.55 -4.80
CA LYS A 67 25.06 -13.87 -3.55
C LYS A 67 24.27 -13.33 -2.36
N THR A 68 24.14 -14.14 -1.32
CA THR A 68 23.55 -13.72 -0.05
C THR A 68 24.56 -13.84 1.06
N TYR A 69 24.66 -12.80 1.88
CA TYR A 69 25.56 -12.79 3.03
C TYR A 69 24.70 -12.88 4.28
N ARG A 70 24.58 -14.09 4.86
CA ARG A 70 23.70 -14.33 6.02
C ARG A 70 24.20 -13.63 7.30
N PHE A 71 25.51 -13.40 7.41
CA PHE A 71 26.14 -12.88 8.63
C PHE A 71 27.03 -11.67 8.39
N SER A 72 27.69 -11.60 7.23
CA SER A 72 28.54 -10.47 6.88
C SER A 72 27.69 -9.22 6.63
N TYR A 73 28.18 -8.06 7.08
CA TYR A 73 27.63 -6.74 6.78
C TYR A 73 26.25 -6.42 7.36
N LYS A 74 25.77 -7.13 8.39
CA LYS A 74 24.53 -6.70 9.08
C LYS A 74 24.68 -5.29 9.60
N TYR A 75 23.69 -4.44 9.33
CA TYR A 75 23.67 -3.04 9.75
C TYR A 75 24.76 -2.15 9.12
N ALA A 76 25.39 -2.58 8.02
CA ALA A 76 26.30 -1.73 7.24
C ALA A 76 25.53 -0.70 6.38
N GLY A 77 26.24 0.27 5.80
CA GLY A 77 25.69 1.51 5.23
C GLY A 77 24.83 1.36 3.99
N TYR A 78 24.79 0.16 3.39
CA TYR A 78 23.92 -0.09 2.24
C TYR A 78 22.44 0.14 2.54
N PHE A 79 22.03 -0.06 3.78
CA PHE A 79 20.70 0.28 4.24
C PHE A 79 20.70 0.49 5.75
N GLN A 80 20.49 1.73 6.18
CA GLN A 80 20.39 2.09 7.59
C GLN A 80 19.25 3.08 7.80
N LEU A 81 18.19 2.63 8.49
CA LEU A 81 17.03 3.44 8.85
C LEU A 81 17.05 3.72 10.35
N TYR A 82 17.00 5.00 10.75
CA TYR A 82 17.08 5.41 12.15
C TYR A 82 16.35 6.73 12.41
N TYR A 83 16.17 7.03 13.69
CA TYR A 83 15.48 8.25 14.14
C TYR A 83 16.40 9.22 14.91
N ASP A 84 17.34 8.74 15.71
CA ASP A 84 18.16 9.61 16.58
C ASP A 84 19.05 10.58 15.78
N LYS A 85 18.83 11.88 15.97
CA LYS A 85 19.54 12.98 15.29
C LYS A 85 20.84 13.39 16.00
N ASN A 86 21.09 12.85 17.18
CA ASN A 86 22.34 13.12 17.91
C ASN A 86 23.49 12.23 17.41
N LEU A 87 23.16 11.18 16.66
CA LEU A 87 24.13 10.24 16.13
C LEU A 87 24.55 10.65 14.72
N LEU A 88 25.83 10.93 14.55
CA LEU A 88 26.43 11.30 13.28
C LEU A 88 27.54 10.32 12.92
N TYR A 89 27.78 10.12 11.62
CA TYR A 89 28.92 9.37 11.11
C TYR A 89 30.23 9.99 11.63
N SER A 90 31.18 9.12 11.95
CA SER A 90 32.53 9.51 12.32
C SER A 90 33.34 9.90 11.09
N ASP A 91 34.29 10.83 11.28
CA ASP A 91 35.28 11.19 10.26
C ASP A 91 36.58 10.38 10.40
N GLN A 92 36.65 9.45 11.36
CA GLN A 92 37.86 8.69 11.69
C GLN A 92 38.26 7.67 10.60
N TYR A 93 37.34 7.26 9.74
CA TYR A 93 37.60 6.27 8.69
C TYR A 93 37.75 6.93 7.32
N THR A 94 38.73 6.45 6.55
CA THR A 94 38.99 6.84 5.17
C THR A 94 38.20 6.01 4.14
N TYR A 95 37.44 5.00 4.59
CA TYR A 95 36.65 4.10 3.75
C TYR A 95 35.24 3.89 4.31
N ALA A 96 34.29 3.62 3.42
CA ALA A 96 32.86 3.57 3.74
C ALA A 96 32.51 2.51 4.79
N ALA A 97 32.97 1.27 4.59
CA ALA A 97 32.59 0.16 5.47
C ALA A 97 33.01 0.37 6.94
N GLY A 98 34.17 0.99 7.20
CA GLY A 98 34.62 1.29 8.55
C GLY A 98 33.70 2.30 9.24
N ALA A 99 33.34 3.37 8.50
CA ALA A 99 32.42 4.38 9.00
C ALA A 99 31.02 3.81 9.25
N ASP A 100 30.52 2.95 8.37
CA ASP A 100 29.22 2.29 8.50
C ASP A 100 29.14 1.40 9.75
N ILE A 101 30.18 0.56 9.95
CA ILE A 101 30.26 -0.35 11.09
C ILE A 101 30.36 0.46 12.39
N LEU A 102 31.16 1.53 12.43
CA LEU A 102 31.25 2.38 13.60
C LEU A 102 29.93 3.09 13.89
N PHE A 103 29.25 3.63 12.87
CA PHE A 103 27.96 4.28 13.05
C PHE A 103 26.92 3.30 13.62
N ALA A 104 26.90 2.06 13.13
CA ALA A 104 26.03 1.03 13.68
C ALA A 104 26.33 0.74 15.17
N LYS A 105 27.59 0.81 15.60
CA LYS A 105 27.96 0.61 17.01
C LYS A 105 27.40 1.67 17.97
N TYR A 106 27.01 2.84 17.48
CA TYR A 106 26.39 3.87 18.34
C TYR A 106 24.97 3.53 18.79
N PHE A 107 24.33 2.54 18.17
CA PHE A 107 22.99 2.10 18.55
C PHE A 107 23.08 0.86 19.43
N ASP A 108 22.55 0.95 20.66
CA ASP A 108 22.46 -0.20 21.56
C ASP A 108 21.51 -1.28 20.99
N PHE A 109 20.43 -0.84 20.36
CA PHE A 109 19.40 -1.72 19.79
C PHE A 109 19.45 -1.71 18.26
N LYS A 110 19.38 -2.91 17.67
CA LYS A 110 19.43 -3.11 16.22
C LYS A 110 18.40 -4.15 15.80
N LYS A 111 17.73 -3.94 14.66
CA LYS A 111 16.71 -4.86 14.16
C LYS A 111 16.78 -5.05 12.65
N MET A 112 16.76 -6.31 12.22
CA MET A 112 16.62 -6.67 10.81
C MET A 112 15.14 -6.64 10.41
N LEU A 113 14.81 -5.81 9.43
CA LEU A 113 13.52 -5.80 8.76
C LEU A 113 13.39 -7.05 7.88
N GLN A 114 12.18 -7.63 7.85
CA GLN A 114 11.85 -8.80 7.03
C GLN A 114 11.58 -8.40 5.57
N ILE A 115 12.56 -7.74 4.96
CA ILE A 115 12.58 -7.31 3.58
C ILE A 115 14.00 -7.52 3.03
N THR A 116 14.11 -7.78 1.73
CA THR A 116 15.42 -7.94 1.07
C THR A 116 15.60 -6.84 0.05
N VAL A 117 16.75 -6.16 0.10
CA VAL A 117 17.19 -5.21 -0.92
C VAL A 117 18.24 -5.85 -1.81
N TYR A 118 18.49 -5.25 -2.97
CA TYR A 118 19.38 -5.79 -3.97
C TYR A 118 20.53 -4.83 -4.22
N HIS A 119 21.77 -5.29 -4.11
CA HIS A 119 22.97 -4.53 -4.46
C HIS A 119 23.39 -4.86 -5.88
N LEU A 120 23.71 -3.85 -6.68
CA LEU A 120 24.27 -4.00 -8.02
C LEU A 120 25.76 -3.70 -8.04
N GLY A 121 26.54 -4.59 -8.64
CA GLY A 121 27.95 -4.39 -8.88
C GLY A 121 28.84 -5.38 -8.14
N LYS A 122 30.13 -5.34 -8.46
CA LYS A 122 31.15 -6.17 -7.85
C LYS A 122 31.34 -5.76 -6.38
N PRO A 123 31.32 -6.71 -5.43
CA PRO A 123 31.58 -6.40 -4.02
C PRO A 123 32.99 -5.81 -3.84
N GLU A 124 33.15 -4.98 -2.81
CA GLU A 124 34.44 -4.48 -2.33
C GLU A 124 35.22 -3.55 -3.29
N VAL A 125 34.62 -3.14 -4.41
CA VAL A 125 35.29 -2.26 -5.39
C VAL A 125 35.27 -0.79 -4.96
N ASN A 126 34.12 -0.28 -4.53
CA ASN A 126 33.91 1.17 -4.35
C ASN A 126 34.03 1.64 -2.90
N TRP A 127 34.69 0.86 -2.02
CA TRP A 127 34.75 1.14 -0.58
C TRP A 127 35.57 2.38 -0.22
N TYR A 128 36.54 2.74 -1.05
CA TYR A 128 37.39 3.92 -0.91
C TYR A 128 36.93 5.08 -1.81
N GLY A 129 35.68 5.04 -2.25
CA GLY A 129 35.16 5.91 -3.30
C GLY A 129 35.00 5.18 -4.62
N ARG A 130 34.29 5.82 -5.55
CA ARG A 130 33.98 5.23 -6.85
C ARG A 130 35.24 5.12 -7.70
N VAL A 131 35.63 3.89 -8.00
CA VAL A 131 36.69 3.56 -8.98
C VAL A 131 36.14 2.80 -10.17
N SER A 132 34.98 2.15 -10.01
CA SER A 132 34.28 1.52 -11.12
C SER A 132 33.81 2.56 -12.12
N GLU A 133 33.81 2.21 -13.40
CA GLU A 133 33.20 3.03 -14.44
C GLU A 133 31.77 3.42 -14.05
N LYS A 134 31.36 4.63 -14.46
CA LYS A 134 29.94 5.00 -14.34
C LYS A 134 29.16 4.03 -15.21
N TRP A 135 28.00 3.60 -14.69
CA TRP A 135 27.07 2.83 -15.49
C TRP A 135 26.58 3.72 -16.63
N ASP A 136 27.21 3.61 -17.79
CA ASP A 136 26.88 4.45 -18.92
C ASP A 136 25.57 3.94 -19.52
N LYS A 137 24.55 4.80 -19.56
CA LYS A 137 23.26 4.45 -20.17
C LYS A 137 23.38 4.21 -21.67
N SER A 138 24.53 4.50 -22.27
CA SER A 138 24.84 4.43 -23.70
C SER A 138 25.26 3.04 -24.17
N SER A 139 25.79 2.16 -23.30
CA SER A 139 26.13 0.76 -23.66
C SER A 139 24.90 -0.16 -23.76
N SER A 140 23.70 0.44 -23.79
CA SER A 140 22.43 -0.19 -23.50
C SER A 140 21.70 -0.70 -24.73
N VAL A 141 22.39 -1.20 -25.76
CA VAL A 141 21.69 -1.95 -26.83
C VAL A 141 20.85 -3.07 -26.19
N ALA A 142 21.36 -3.68 -25.12
CA ALA A 142 20.62 -4.61 -24.27
C ALA A 142 19.43 -3.95 -23.53
N THR A 143 19.59 -2.78 -22.92
CA THR A 143 18.52 -2.14 -22.12
C THR A 143 17.41 -1.54 -23.01
N SER A 144 17.72 -1.09 -24.23
CA SER A 144 16.72 -0.68 -25.21
C SER A 144 15.85 -1.87 -25.63
N ASN A 145 16.49 -3.02 -25.90
CA ASN A 145 15.78 -4.27 -26.23
C ASN A 145 14.94 -4.76 -25.04
N ILE A 146 15.47 -4.72 -23.82
CA ILE A 146 14.74 -5.12 -22.61
C ILE A 146 13.55 -4.19 -22.35
N LEU A 147 13.72 -2.88 -22.50
CA LEU A 147 12.62 -1.92 -22.36
C LEU A 147 11.54 -2.14 -23.42
N GLU A 148 11.92 -2.48 -24.64
CA GLU A 148 10.97 -2.84 -25.69
C GLU A 148 10.21 -4.13 -25.36
N ILE A 149 10.90 -5.17 -24.89
CA ILE A 149 10.28 -6.42 -24.43
C ILE A 149 9.29 -6.15 -23.29
N LEU A 150 9.68 -5.36 -22.29
CA LEU A 150 8.81 -5.00 -21.16
C LEU A 150 7.59 -4.20 -21.62
N ARG A 151 7.75 -3.28 -22.58
CA ARG A 151 6.62 -2.55 -23.17
C ARG A 151 5.66 -3.48 -23.89
N LYS A 152 6.15 -4.43 -24.70
CA LYS A 152 5.33 -5.43 -25.38
C LYS A 152 4.55 -6.29 -24.39
N GLN A 153 5.20 -6.80 -23.34
CA GLN A 153 4.54 -7.59 -22.30
C GLN A 153 3.45 -6.81 -21.54
N LEU A 154 3.68 -5.52 -21.25
CA LEU A 154 2.67 -4.67 -20.61
C LEU A 154 1.47 -4.44 -21.53
N GLN A 155 1.71 -4.22 -22.82
CA GLN A 155 0.66 -4.05 -23.82
C GLN A 155 -0.19 -5.32 -23.97
N GLU A 156 0.44 -6.50 -24.04
CA GLU A 156 -0.26 -7.79 -24.09
C GLU A 156 -1.14 -8.03 -22.84
N ARG A 157 -0.63 -7.70 -21.65
CA ARG A 157 -1.40 -7.79 -20.41
C ARG A 157 -2.61 -6.86 -20.43
N GLN A 158 -2.46 -5.65 -20.97
CA GLN A 158 -3.56 -4.70 -21.08
C GLN A 158 -4.62 -5.19 -22.07
N ILE A 159 -4.20 -5.73 -23.22
CA ILE A 159 -5.10 -6.35 -24.21
C ILE A 159 -5.86 -7.52 -23.57
N LYS A 160 -5.18 -8.40 -22.82
CA LYS A 160 -5.80 -9.54 -22.14
C LYS A 160 -6.83 -9.07 -21.09
N LYS A 161 -6.51 -8.04 -20.31
CA LYS A 161 -7.46 -7.43 -19.35
C LYS A 161 -8.68 -6.86 -20.04
N ASN A 162 -8.50 -6.15 -21.15
CA ASN A 162 -9.61 -5.58 -21.92
C ASN A 162 -10.52 -6.69 -22.48
N LYS A 163 -9.95 -7.74 -23.10
CA LYS A 163 -10.70 -8.90 -23.60
C LYS A 163 -11.49 -9.63 -22.50
N MET A 164 -10.90 -9.80 -21.31
CA MET A 164 -11.60 -10.38 -20.16
C MET A 164 -12.79 -9.52 -19.74
N LYS A 165 -12.62 -8.19 -19.68
CA LYS A 165 -13.69 -7.25 -19.33
C LYS A 165 -14.83 -7.29 -20.36
N GLU A 166 -14.51 -7.27 -21.66
CA GLU A 166 -15.50 -7.40 -22.73
C GLU A 166 -16.29 -8.72 -22.65
N SER A 167 -15.62 -9.84 -22.34
CA SER A 167 -16.28 -11.14 -22.14
C SER A 167 -17.21 -11.12 -20.92
N GLN A 168 -16.80 -10.51 -19.82
CA GLN A 168 -17.63 -10.34 -18.63
C GLN A 168 -18.87 -9.47 -18.91
N ASP A 169 -18.70 -8.38 -19.65
CA ASP A 169 -19.80 -7.49 -20.03
C ASP A 169 -20.79 -8.19 -20.97
N LYS A 170 -20.32 -8.95 -21.96
CA LYS A 170 -21.17 -9.79 -22.83
C LYS A 170 -21.95 -10.83 -22.02
N ASN A 171 -21.30 -11.54 -21.10
CA ASN A 171 -21.96 -12.52 -20.23
C ASN A 171 -23.02 -11.86 -19.33
N LYS A 172 -22.76 -10.64 -18.84
CA LYS A 172 -23.73 -9.86 -18.05
C LYS A 172 -24.94 -9.46 -18.90
N GLN A 173 -24.73 -9.03 -20.15
CA GLN A 173 -25.81 -8.71 -21.08
C GLN A 173 -26.68 -9.94 -21.40
N ILE A 174 -26.06 -11.10 -21.65
CA ILE A 174 -26.78 -12.36 -21.89
C ILE A 174 -27.65 -12.74 -20.68
N LYS A 175 -27.08 -12.68 -19.47
CA LYS A 175 -27.85 -12.95 -18.23
C LYS A 175 -29.03 -12.00 -18.06
N ASN A 176 -28.83 -10.70 -18.30
CA ASN A 176 -29.91 -9.72 -18.21
C ASN A 176 -31.02 -9.99 -19.22
N LYS A 177 -30.67 -10.38 -20.46
CA LYS A 177 -31.66 -10.76 -21.48
C LYS A 177 -32.46 -11.99 -21.05
N GLN A 178 -31.80 -13.04 -20.56
CA GLN A 178 -32.47 -14.24 -20.05
C GLN A 178 -33.42 -13.94 -18.88
N ILE A 179 -33.06 -13.02 -17.99
CA ILE A 179 -33.93 -12.56 -16.89
C ILE A 179 -35.17 -11.84 -17.45
N GLN A 180 -34.99 -10.98 -18.45
CA GLN A 180 -36.09 -10.25 -19.09
C GLN A 180 -37.05 -11.21 -19.81
N ASP A 181 -36.53 -12.16 -20.58
CA ASP A 181 -37.33 -13.15 -21.32
C ASP A 181 -38.16 -14.02 -20.36
N LYS A 182 -37.57 -14.48 -19.24
CA LYS A 182 -38.30 -15.19 -18.18
C LYS A 182 -39.39 -14.34 -17.53
N LYS A 183 -39.16 -13.04 -17.36
CA LYS A 183 -40.14 -12.11 -16.81
C LYS A 183 -41.35 -11.98 -17.75
N ILE A 184 -41.11 -11.86 -19.05
CA ILE A 184 -42.16 -11.80 -20.08
C ILE A 184 -42.97 -13.11 -20.08
N GLU A 185 -42.30 -14.27 -20.06
CA GLU A 185 -42.96 -15.57 -20.03
C GLU A 185 -43.87 -15.73 -18.79
N ASN A 186 -43.41 -15.31 -17.62
CA ASN A 186 -44.18 -15.35 -16.38
C ASN A 186 -45.39 -14.41 -16.41
N THR A 187 -45.26 -13.20 -16.97
CA THR A 187 -46.39 -12.27 -17.14
C THR A 187 -47.46 -12.86 -18.06
N CYS A 188 -47.05 -13.45 -19.18
CA CYS A 188 -47.98 -14.10 -20.11
C CYS A 188 -48.74 -15.26 -19.44
N LYS A 189 -48.05 -16.11 -18.66
CA LYS A 189 -48.68 -17.18 -17.88
C LYS A 189 -49.69 -16.67 -16.85
N GLN A 190 -49.41 -15.54 -16.19
CA GLN A 190 -50.34 -14.91 -15.25
C GLN A 190 -51.59 -14.37 -15.93
N GLU A 191 -51.46 -13.73 -17.09
CA GLU A 191 -52.60 -13.21 -17.87
C GLU A 191 -53.53 -14.32 -18.35
N VAL A 192 -52.99 -15.43 -18.87
CA VAL A 192 -53.78 -16.60 -19.28
C VAL A 192 -54.52 -17.21 -18.09
N SER A 193 -53.87 -17.34 -16.94
CA SER A 193 -54.51 -17.84 -15.71
C SER A 193 -55.65 -16.92 -15.26
N TYR A 194 -55.45 -15.60 -15.30
CA TYR A 194 -56.48 -14.63 -14.93
C TYR A 194 -57.70 -14.67 -15.86
N GLN A 195 -57.48 -14.81 -17.17
CA GLN A 195 -58.56 -14.98 -18.14
C GLN A 195 -59.36 -16.27 -17.91
N ALA A 196 -58.69 -17.38 -17.61
CA ALA A 196 -59.35 -18.66 -17.31
C ALA A 196 -60.24 -18.60 -16.04
N VAL A 197 -59.78 -17.91 -15.00
CA VAL A 197 -60.58 -17.69 -13.78
C VAL A 197 -61.79 -16.79 -14.04
N ASN A 198 -61.68 -15.79 -14.91
CA ASN A 198 -62.82 -14.92 -15.22
C ASN A 198 -63.83 -15.57 -16.16
N ALA A 199 -63.39 -16.45 -17.07
CA ALA A 199 -64.30 -17.20 -17.96
C ALA A 199 -65.16 -18.25 -17.22
N SER A 200 -64.75 -18.67 -16.02
CA SER A 200 -65.45 -19.66 -15.19
C SER A 200 -66.41 -19.05 -14.16
N LYS A 201 -66.47 -17.72 -14.05
CA LYS A 201 -67.47 -17.07 -13.20
C LYS A 201 -68.85 -17.16 -13.87
N PRO A 202 -69.87 -17.73 -13.22
CA PRO A 202 -71.23 -17.70 -13.76
C PRO A 202 -71.63 -16.23 -13.97
N MET A 203 -72.28 -15.94 -15.10
CA MET A 203 -72.85 -14.63 -15.37
C MET A 203 -73.92 -14.32 -14.32
N ALA A 204 -73.50 -13.73 -13.20
CA ALA A 204 -74.43 -13.15 -12.25
C ALA A 204 -75.04 -11.92 -12.92
N SER A 205 -76.33 -12.03 -13.24
CA SER A 205 -77.23 -10.92 -13.55
C SER A 205 -77.05 -9.84 -12.50
N SER A 206 -76.29 -8.80 -12.83
CA SER A 206 -76.13 -7.61 -11.99
C SER A 206 -76.96 -6.50 -12.60
N ILE A 207 -78.06 -6.23 -11.90
CA ILE A 207 -78.88 -5.03 -12.02
C ILE A 207 -77.95 -3.82 -11.83
N CYS A 208 -77.92 -2.95 -12.83
CA CYS A 208 -77.14 -1.73 -12.84
C CYS A 208 -77.74 -0.74 -11.82
N HIS A 209 -76.98 -0.33 -10.82
CA HIS A 209 -77.19 0.95 -10.13
C HIS A 209 -76.03 1.87 -10.49
N PHE A 210 -76.36 2.93 -11.23
CA PHE A 210 -75.45 4.04 -11.54
C PHE A 210 -75.31 4.89 -10.27
N ASP A 211 -74.21 4.71 -9.55
CA ASP A 211 -73.78 5.67 -8.53
C ASP A 211 -72.85 6.68 -9.20
N THR A 212 -73.27 7.95 -9.20
CA THR A 212 -72.63 9.09 -9.86
C THR A 212 -71.61 9.79 -8.96
N SER A 213 -71.07 9.13 -7.94
CA SER A 213 -70.06 9.76 -7.07
C SER A 213 -68.70 9.91 -7.78
N GLU A 214 -68.29 11.17 -7.92
CA GLU A 214 -67.04 11.59 -8.56
C GLU A 214 -65.79 10.87 -8.01
N PRO A 215 -64.79 10.58 -8.86
CA PRO A 215 -63.57 9.92 -8.44
C PRO A 215 -62.74 10.85 -7.54
N LYS A 216 -62.68 10.53 -6.24
CA LYS A 216 -61.77 11.20 -5.30
C LYS A 216 -60.31 10.99 -5.73
N PRO A 217 -59.46 12.03 -5.66
CA PRO A 217 -58.07 11.96 -6.11
C PRO A 217 -57.27 10.96 -5.25
N ILE A 218 -56.60 10.04 -5.94
CA ILE A 218 -55.69 9.05 -5.35
C ILE A 218 -54.50 9.78 -4.75
N LYS A 219 -54.52 9.99 -3.43
CA LYS A 219 -53.33 10.42 -2.68
C LYS A 219 -52.29 9.31 -2.71
N LYS A 220 -51.16 9.57 -3.38
CA LYS A 220 -49.95 8.73 -3.30
C LYS A 220 -49.52 8.58 -1.84
N ILE A 221 -49.78 7.42 -1.26
CA ILE A 221 -49.17 7.01 0.02
C ILE A 221 -47.72 6.63 -0.29
N ILE A 222 -46.81 7.57 -0.08
CA ILE A 222 -45.38 7.28 0.02
C ILE A 222 -45.15 6.69 1.41
N GLN A 223 -45.05 5.37 1.50
CA GLN A 223 -44.50 4.70 2.69
C GLN A 223 -43.02 5.07 2.82
N LYS A 224 -42.73 6.12 3.60
CA LYS A 224 -41.40 6.31 4.18
C LYS A 224 -41.19 5.19 5.20
N ARG A 225 -40.28 4.27 4.90
CA ARG A 225 -39.70 3.36 5.88
C ARG A 225 -39.00 4.21 6.95
N GLY A 226 -39.66 4.38 8.09
CA GLY A 226 -39.04 4.92 9.30
C GLY A 226 -38.09 3.88 9.86
N LEU A 227 -36.78 4.15 9.75
CA LEU A 227 -35.79 3.58 10.65
C LEU A 227 -35.99 4.28 12.00
N THR A 228 -36.54 3.56 12.97
CA THR A 228 -36.60 3.99 14.36
C THR A 228 -35.18 3.97 14.93
N HIS A 229 -34.53 5.12 14.97
CA HIS A 229 -33.38 5.31 15.84
C HIS A 229 -33.88 5.33 17.29
N GLN A 230 -33.41 4.37 18.09
CA GLN A 230 -33.49 4.47 19.55
C GLN A 230 -32.77 5.77 19.99
N PRO A 231 -33.41 6.62 20.81
CA PRO A 231 -32.73 7.77 21.40
C PRO A 231 -31.67 7.29 22.38
N CYS A 232 -30.41 7.67 22.15
CA CYS A 232 -29.38 7.52 23.17
C CYS A 232 -29.65 8.53 24.30
N ASN A 233 -29.60 8.06 25.53
CA ASN A 233 -30.00 8.79 26.74
C ASN A 233 -28.90 9.76 27.22
N CYS A 234 -28.40 10.62 26.35
CA CYS A 234 -27.48 11.70 26.73
C CYS A 234 -28.18 13.05 26.52
N GLY A 235 -28.84 13.52 27.58
CA GLY A 235 -29.43 14.85 27.61
C GLY A 235 -28.36 15.92 27.37
N ARG A 236 -28.45 16.60 26.22
CA ARG A 236 -28.07 18.01 25.99
C ARG A 236 -28.31 18.38 24.53
N GLU A 237 -29.30 19.23 24.29
CA GLU A 237 -29.50 19.94 23.05
C GLU A 237 -28.52 21.13 22.99
N ASN A 238 -27.50 21.05 22.14
CA ASN A 238 -27.10 22.11 21.21
C ASN A 238 -25.71 21.84 20.59
N ARG A 239 -25.71 21.87 19.24
CA ARG A 239 -24.64 22.25 18.29
C ARG A 239 -23.18 22.09 18.74
N GLY A 240 -22.48 21.18 18.06
CA GLY A 240 -21.02 21.18 17.99
C GLY A 240 -20.45 19.78 18.05
N LEU A 241 -19.69 19.42 17.02
CA LEU A 241 -18.86 18.21 16.93
C LEU A 241 -18.25 17.85 18.29
N CYS A 242 -18.47 16.62 18.77
CA CYS A 242 -17.89 16.13 20.03
C CYS A 242 -16.49 15.56 19.77
N PRO A 243 -15.39 16.22 20.18
CA PRO A 243 -14.04 15.68 20.09
C PRO A 243 -13.58 15.34 21.50
N LYS A 244 -13.98 14.18 22.03
CA LYS A 244 -13.53 13.73 23.34
C LYS A 244 -13.13 12.27 23.30
N HIS A 245 -11.92 12.02 22.79
CA HIS A 245 -10.97 11.06 23.34
C HIS A 245 -9.54 11.54 23.00
N ILE A 246 -9.19 12.74 23.47
CA ILE A 246 -7.78 13.13 23.58
C ILE A 246 -7.30 12.61 24.93
N VAL A 247 -6.67 11.44 24.89
CA VAL A 247 -5.89 10.91 26.01
C VAL A 247 -4.64 11.80 26.13
N PRO A 248 -4.28 12.33 27.31
CA PRO A 248 -3.05 13.10 27.43
C PRO A 248 -1.85 12.20 27.14
N LYS A 249 -1.05 12.58 26.13
CA LYS A 249 0.29 12.02 25.92
C LYS A 249 1.09 12.27 27.20
N LYS A 250 1.31 11.24 28.00
CA LYS A 250 2.37 11.25 29.00
C LYS A 250 3.67 11.48 28.25
N PHE A 251 4.36 12.57 28.56
CA PHE A 251 5.73 12.79 28.12
C PHE A 251 6.59 11.64 28.65
N TYR A 252 7.06 10.79 27.75
CA TYR A 252 8.09 9.82 28.06
C TYR A 252 9.40 10.59 28.24
N GLN A 253 9.84 10.76 29.49
CA GLN A 253 11.22 11.12 29.77
C GLN A 253 12.06 9.84 29.74
N PRO A 254 13.02 9.69 28.81
CA PRO A 254 13.89 8.53 28.82
C PRO A 254 14.69 8.49 30.14
N PRO A 255 14.93 7.31 30.72
CA PRO A 255 15.71 7.19 31.94
C PRO A 255 17.11 7.74 31.71
N GLN A 256 17.56 8.61 32.63
CA GLN A 256 18.94 9.08 32.66
C GLN A 256 19.85 7.90 33.05
N ILE A 257 20.48 7.28 32.06
CA ILE A 257 21.50 6.26 32.28
C ILE A 257 22.77 6.97 32.74
N LYS A 258 23.06 6.92 34.05
CA LYS A 258 24.38 7.26 34.58
C LYS A 258 25.38 6.25 34.04
N ARG A 259 26.28 6.70 33.17
CA ARG A 259 27.42 5.90 32.73
C ARG A 259 28.49 6.02 33.81
N GLU A 260 28.80 4.92 34.49
CA GLU A 260 29.99 4.86 35.34
C GLU A 260 31.26 4.88 34.46
N PRO A 261 32.34 5.54 34.92
CA PRO A 261 33.59 5.60 34.19
C PRO A 261 34.20 4.19 34.11
N ILE A 262 34.43 3.73 32.88
CA ILE A 262 35.26 2.56 32.62
C ILE A 262 36.69 3.00 32.88
N TYR A 263 37.25 2.61 34.02
CA TYR A 263 38.68 2.72 34.29
C TYR A 263 39.42 1.80 33.31
N GLN A 264 40.39 2.39 32.60
CA GLN A 264 41.33 1.70 31.72
C GLN A 264 42.42 1.00 32.53
#